data_AF-A0AA41JTM4-F1
#
_entry.id   AF-A0AA41JTM4-F1
#
_cell.length_a   1.000
_cell.length_b   1.000
_cell.length_c   1.000
_cell.angle_alpha   90.00
_cell.angle_beta   90.00
_cell.angle_gamma   90.00
#
_symmetry.space_group_name_H-M   'P 1'
#
loop_
_entity.id
_entity.type
_entity.pdbx_description
1 polymer ?
#
loop_
_entity_poly.entity_id
_entity_poly.type
_entity_poly.pdbx_seq_one_letter_code
_entity_poly.pdbx_strand_id
1 'polypeptide(L)'
;MNKGKALGNPRLNYIRRYVNPDFSFANINEVGDNLKISSFRKIKEQTTLFTSQFGFMGKIVENAWLKYMESGRMHEETNELSVGEAIEEFGRCLLQKETKMIPSTRESLIINHEGTAKFLLKIFAVTQLVNGQGLLIYDWDKKCYEHAEESDVLKKAIAALLNTITADGWVSYTETRILDLVGHSLKPVLLTDFDTKYSSFGGKLLNLSTLTNGGGADPSKLVLHYSDVVLDEKAQCPKFQRFLDEDLPDKQSQKFLQEYTGYLLDATNKAHAFLIIHGAGQNGKSVYLGLVIQLLGSDSVSAGNIESLGKDFGLSPLVGKLANISNEGEAVDFSTAQLKAITSGDPVQINPKNRDMFSLVLRTKFIFSTNNLPTTTDTSEGFARRLNILPFSVHVPKSMVDPDLPKELSQELSGILNWAIEGLKRLRSNNYRFTKSREMEDSKNNYILNNQPVRRFVKECFELRNGSKISFRDLRELYAKWLQENELADAGTLNKRVFSGKVKAEVSNIFNTDPIIVNMHGHRKGVAGFHISIEGGEADER
;
A
#
# COMPACT_ATOMS: atom_id res chain seq x y z
N MET A 1 1.19 -32.51 -36.19
CA MET A 1 1.50 -31.10 -36.53
C MET A 1 0.89 -30.20 -35.46
N ASN A 2 1.67 -29.81 -34.45
CA ASN A 2 1.47 -28.61 -33.57
C ASN A 2 2.50 -28.59 -32.41
N LYS A 3 3.63 -29.28 -32.57
CA LYS A 3 4.71 -29.20 -31.62
C LYS A 3 5.36 -27.84 -31.88
N GLY A 4 5.41 -26.94 -30.88
CA GLY A 4 6.29 -25.73 -30.90
C GLY A 4 5.59 -24.38 -30.80
N LYS A 5 4.31 -24.29 -31.18
CA LYS A 5 3.56 -23.03 -31.16
C LYS A 5 3.13 -22.56 -29.75
N ALA A 6 3.19 -23.43 -28.74
CA ALA A 6 2.68 -23.13 -27.40
C ALA A 6 3.45 -21.99 -26.72
N LEU A 7 4.79 -22.03 -26.77
CA LEU A 7 5.62 -20.94 -26.24
C LEU A 7 5.47 -19.66 -27.07
N GLY A 8 5.45 -19.77 -28.40
CA GLY A 8 5.28 -18.66 -29.34
C GLY A 8 3.90 -18.02 -29.36
N ASN A 9 2.99 -18.40 -28.45
CA ASN A 9 1.68 -17.79 -28.32
C ASN A 9 1.83 -16.31 -27.94
N PRO A 10 1.37 -15.36 -28.78
CA PRO A 10 1.51 -13.93 -28.51
C PRO A 10 0.84 -13.50 -27.20
N ARG A 11 -0.20 -14.23 -26.74
CA ARG A 11 -0.87 -13.99 -25.46
C ARG A 11 0.02 -14.26 -24.24
N LEU A 12 1.15 -14.95 -24.42
CA LEU A 12 2.12 -15.26 -23.38
C LEU A 12 3.39 -14.39 -23.45
N ASN A 13 3.46 -13.43 -24.38
CA ASN A 13 4.63 -12.56 -24.52
C ASN A 13 4.92 -11.74 -23.25
N TYR A 14 3.89 -11.40 -22.48
CA TYR A 14 4.06 -10.68 -21.21
C TYR A 14 4.88 -11.48 -20.18
N ILE A 15 5.00 -12.80 -20.31
CA ILE A 15 5.84 -13.62 -19.42
C ILE A 15 7.32 -13.25 -19.54
N ARG A 16 7.75 -12.67 -20.66
CA ARG A 16 9.13 -12.23 -20.91
C ARG A 16 9.70 -11.36 -19.78
N ARG A 17 8.89 -10.48 -19.22
CA ARG A 17 9.32 -9.57 -18.15
C ARG A 17 9.70 -10.27 -16.84
N TYR A 18 9.27 -11.52 -16.64
CA TYR A 18 9.62 -12.29 -15.44
C TYR A 18 10.86 -13.17 -15.64
N VAL A 19 11.26 -13.40 -16.90
CA VAL A 19 12.39 -14.25 -17.23
C VAL A 19 13.68 -13.56 -16.79
N ASN A 20 14.47 -14.26 -16.00
CA ASN A 20 15.79 -13.81 -15.56
C ASN A 20 16.66 -13.50 -16.79
N PRO A 21 17.09 -12.24 -16.98
CA PRO A 21 17.87 -11.83 -18.15
C PRO A 21 19.26 -12.51 -18.18
N ASP A 22 19.77 -12.93 -17.02
CA ASP A 22 21.07 -13.60 -16.90
C ASP A 22 20.98 -15.12 -17.08
N PHE A 23 19.77 -15.68 -17.26
CA PHE A 23 19.61 -17.11 -17.47
C PHE A 23 20.27 -17.55 -18.79
N SER A 24 20.99 -18.67 -18.73
CA SER A 24 21.54 -19.34 -19.90
C SER A 24 21.45 -20.86 -19.74
N PHE A 25 21.33 -21.56 -20.86
CA PHE A 25 21.32 -23.01 -20.88
C PHE A 25 22.71 -23.58 -20.58
N ALA A 26 22.77 -24.67 -19.82
CA ALA A 26 24.00 -25.42 -19.59
C ALA A 26 24.28 -26.40 -20.73
N ASN A 27 25.56 -26.76 -20.91
CA ASN A 27 26.03 -27.80 -21.84
C ASN A 27 25.46 -27.66 -23.27
N ILE A 28 25.44 -26.42 -23.77
CA ILE A 28 24.93 -26.02 -25.09
C ILE A 28 25.57 -26.88 -26.21
N ASN A 29 26.88 -27.11 -26.13
CA ASN A 29 27.64 -27.83 -27.14
C ASN A 29 27.16 -29.28 -27.32
N GLU A 30 26.97 -30.01 -26.22
CA GLU A 30 26.52 -31.41 -26.26
C GLU A 30 25.11 -31.59 -26.87
N VAL A 31 24.28 -30.54 -26.82
CA VAL A 31 22.92 -30.58 -27.38
C VAL A 31 22.93 -30.33 -28.87
N GLY A 32 23.71 -29.34 -29.32
CA GLY A 32 23.79 -28.97 -30.73
C GLY A 32 24.47 -30.02 -31.61
N ASP A 33 25.43 -30.78 -31.07
CA ASP A 33 26.20 -31.79 -31.82
C ASP A 33 25.34 -32.90 -32.44
N ASN A 34 24.12 -33.12 -31.92
CA ASN A 34 23.21 -34.17 -32.41
C ASN A 34 22.30 -33.70 -33.57
N LEU A 35 22.40 -32.44 -33.99
CA LEU A 35 21.52 -31.85 -35.01
C LEU A 35 22.23 -31.71 -36.35
N LYS A 36 21.60 -32.23 -37.40
CA LYS A 36 22.10 -32.16 -38.78
C LYS A 36 21.43 -31.00 -39.52
N ILE A 37 22.20 -30.22 -40.29
CA ILE A 37 21.75 -28.94 -40.86
C ILE A 37 22.26 -28.81 -42.29
N SER A 38 21.35 -28.50 -43.22
CA SER A 38 21.60 -28.48 -44.67
C SER A 38 22.32 -27.24 -45.24
N SER A 39 22.35 -26.07 -44.56
CA SER A 39 23.14 -24.90 -45.01
C SER A 39 23.26 -23.80 -43.94
N PHE A 40 24.50 -23.49 -43.53
CA PHE A 40 24.80 -22.58 -42.41
C PHE A 40 24.97 -21.08 -42.74
N ARG A 41 25.21 -20.72 -44.01
CA ARG A 41 25.76 -19.39 -44.35
C ARG A 41 24.80 -18.18 -44.21
N LYS A 42 23.49 -18.38 -43.96
CA LYS A 42 22.48 -17.29 -43.88
C LYS A 42 22.04 -16.91 -42.46
N ILE A 43 22.71 -17.39 -41.41
CA ILE A 43 22.05 -17.59 -40.12
C ILE A 43 22.00 -16.37 -39.16
N LYS A 44 22.88 -15.36 -39.26
CA LYS A 44 22.81 -14.22 -38.30
C LYS A 44 21.57 -13.34 -38.45
N GLU A 45 21.11 -13.08 -39.66
CA GLU A 45 19.98 -12.15 -39.92
C GLU A 45 18.59 -12.79 -39.72
N GLN A 46 18.49 -14.12 -39.69
CA GLN A 46 17.19 -14.82 -39.58
C GLN A 46 17.00 -15.57 -38.24
N THR A 47 18.00 -15.65 -37.36
CA THR A 47 17.88 -16.39 -36.09
C THR A 47 16.73 -15.84 -35.23
N THR A 48 16.60 -14.53 -35.12
CA THR A 48 15.53 -13.88 -34.33
C THR A 48 14.12 -14.27 -34.80
N LEU A 49 13.93 -14.45 -36.11
CA LEU A 49 12.65 -14.85 -36.69
C LEU A 49 12.27 -16.28 -36.29
N PHE A 50 13.25 -17.18 -36.21
CA PHE A 50 12.99 -18.57 -35.84
C PHE A 50 12.83 -18.73 -34.33
N THR A 51 13.57 -17.98 -33.53
CA THR A 51 13.48 -18.09 -32.07
C THR A 51 12.24 -17.44 -31.48
N SER A 52 11.52 -16.62 -32.26
CA SER A 52 10.24 -16.04 -31.83
C SER A 52 9.20 -17.11 -31.48
N GLN A 53 9.30 -18.32 -32.04
CA GLN A 53 8.43 -19.45 -31.72
C GLN A 53 8.58 -19.99 -30.29
N PHE A 54 9.68 -19.63 -29.60
CA PHE A 54 9.88 -19.95 -28.19
C PHE A 54 9.34 -18.86 -27.25
N GLY A 55 8.60 -17.87 -27.78
CA GLY A 55 7.91 -16.86 -27.00
C GLY A 55 8.81 -16.19 -26.00
N PHE A 56 8.55 -16.41 -24.70
CA PHE A 56 9.34 -15.79 -23.64
C PHE A 56 10.78 -16.32 -23.51
N MET A 57 11.08 -17.51 -24.01
CA MET A 57 12.44 -18.08 -24.02
C MET A 57 13.22 -17.73 -25.28
N GLY A 58 12.61 -17.06 -26.27
CA GLY A 58 13.20 -16.85 -27.60
C GLY A 58 14.59 -16.21 -27.57
N LYS A 59 14.81 -15.18 -26.74
CA LYS A 59 16.11 -14.52 -26.66
C LYS A 59 17.20 -15.42 -26.07
N ILE A 60 16.85 -16.23 -25.08
CA ILE A 60 17.77 -17.19 -24.44
C ILE A 60 18.15 -18.28 -25.44
N VAL A 61 17.17 -18.81 -26.18
CA VAL A 61 17.42 -19.82 -27.22
C VAL A 61 18.26 -19.24 -28.37
N GLU A 62 17.99 -18.00 -28.78
CA GLU A 62 18.81 -17.28 -29.76
C GLU A 62 20.26 -17.16 -29.31
N ASN A 63 20.50 -16.69 -28.09
CA ASN A 63 21.84 -16.55 -27.55
C ASN A 63 22.55 -17.91 -27.46
N ALA A 64 21.83 -18.96 -27.06
CA ALA A 64 22.40 -20.31 -27.00
C ALA A 64 22.75 -20.85 -28.39
N TRP A 65 21.89 -20.63 -29.38
CA TRP A 65 22.13 -21.02 -30.77
C TRP A 65 23.33 -20.29 -31.37
N LEU A 66 23.42 -18.97 -31.16
CA LEU A 66 24.56 -18.17 -31.64
C LEU A 66 25.88 -18.63 -31.00
N LYS A 67 25.90 -18.90 -29.69
CA LYS A 67 27.07 -19.47 -29.01
C LYS A 67 27.48 -20.83 -29.56
N TYR A 68 26.51 -21.70 -29.83
CA TYR A 68 26.76 -22.99 -30.47
C TYR A 68 27.40 -22.79 -31.85
N MET A 69 26.83 -21.91 -32.68
CA MET A 69 27.33 -21.60 -34.02
C MET A 69 28.76 -21.02 -34.02
N GLU A 70 29.10 -20.21 -33.02
CA GLU A 70 30.45 -19.64 -32.85
C GLU A 70 31.52 -20.69 -32.50
N SER A 71 31.13 -21.87 -32.01
CA SER A 71 32.06 -22.94 -31.64
C SER A 71 32.74 -23.63 -32.84
N GLY A 72 32.40 -23.26 -34.09
CA GLY A 72 33.09 -23.71 -35.30
C GLY A 72 32.80 -25.16 -35.72
N ARG A 73 31.83 -25.81 -35.08
CA ARG A 73 31.40 -27.19 -35.38
C ARG A 73 30.45 -27.18 -36.59
N MET A 74 31.02 -27.17 -37.79
CA MET A 74 30.26 -27.34 -39.04
C MET A 74 30.25 -28.81 -39.46
N HIS A 75 29.07 -29.36 -39.74
CA HIS A 75 28.91 -30.70 -40.31
C HIS A 75 28.25 -30.66 -41.70
N GLU A 76 28.63 -31.66 -42.51
CA GLU A 76 28.50 -31.76 -43.97
C GLU A 76 27.07 -31.78 -44.53
N GLU A 77 26.96 -31.43 -45.81
CA GLU A 77 25.75 -31.50 -46.63
C GLU A 77 25.19 -32.92 -46.73
N THR A 78 24.00 -33.17 -46.15
CA THR A 78 23.05 -34.21 -46.59
C THR A 78 21.62 -33.89 -46.12
N ASN A 79 20.64 -34.64 -46.63
CA ASN A 79 19.20 -34.43 -46.49
C ASN A 79 18.70 -34.36 -45.03
N GLU A 80 18.63 -33.20 -44.38
CA GLU A 80 18.01 -33.05 -43.05
C GLU A 80 17.74 -31.56 -42.70
N LEU A 81 16.56 -31.32 -42.08
CA LEU A 81 16.01 -30.10 -41.44
C LEU A 81 16.35 -28.72 -42.07
N SER A 82 15.31 -27.91 -42.33
CA SER A 82 15.50 -26.47 -42.60
C SER A 82 16.13 -25.77 -41.38
N VAL A 83 16.78 -24.63 -41.58
CA VAL A 83 17.40 -23.84 -40.50
C VAL A 83 16.41 -23.55 -39.36
N GLY A 84 15.15 -23.23 -39.70
CA GLY A 84 14.10 -22.99 -38.71
C GLY A 84 13.75 -24.24 -37.90
N GLU A 85 13.62 -25.39 -38.56
CA GLU A 85 13.37 -26.66 -37.89
C GLU A 85 14.56 -27.10 -37.02
N ALA A 86 15.79 -26.82 -37.42
CA ALA A 86 16.98 -27.11 -36.62
C ALA A 86 17.05 -26.24 -35.35
N ILE A 87 16.74 -24.95 -35.45
CA ILE A 87 16.65 -24.05 -34.27
C ILE A 87 15.52 -24.50 -33.34
N GLU A 88 14.40 -24.96 -33.91
CA GLU A 88 13.30 -25.50 -33.12
C GLU A 88 13.70 -26.76 -32.35
N GLU A 89 14.32 -27.72 -33.03
CA GLU A 89 14.76 -28.96 -32.39
C GLU A 89 15.85 -28.69 -31.34
N PHE A 90 16.76 -27.75 -31.62
CA PHE A 90 17.77 -27.31 -30.66
C PHE A 90 17.16 -26.74 -29.37
N GLY A 91 16.24 -25.79 -29.49
CA GLY A 91 15.59 -25.22 -28.31
C GLY A 91 14.80 -26.25 -27.51
N ARG A 92 14.14 -27.21 -28.20
CA ARG A 92 13.47 -28.35 -27.55
C ARG A 92 14.44 -29.23 -26.79
N CYS A 93 15.54 -29.65 -27.40
CA CYS A 93 16.53 -30.49 -26.75
C CYS A 93 17.17 -29.79 -25.55
N LEU A 94 17.41 -28.47 -25.64
CA LEU A 94 17.88 -27.67 -24.50
C LEU A 94 16.87 -27.69 -23.34
N LEU A 95 15.59 -27.47 -23.63
CA LEU A 95 14.52 -27.53 -22.62
C LEU A 95 14.40 -28.93 -22.02
N GLN A 96 14.43 -30.00 -22.82
CA GLN A 96 14.40 -31.39 -22.36
C GLN A 96 15.60 -31.70 -21.44
N LYS A 97 16.80 -31.23 -21.80
CA LYS A 97 18.01 -31.47 -21.01
C LYS A 97 17.97 -30.75 -19.67
N GLU A 98 17.56 -29.48 -19.63
CA GLU A 98 17.45 -28.70 -18.38
C GLU A 98 16.34 -29.24 -17.47
N THR A 99 15.20 -29.61 -18.05
CA THR A 99 14.05 -30.14 -17.29
C THR A 99 14.18 -31.62 -16.96
N LYS A 100 15.09 -32.34 -17.63
CA LYS A 100 15.21 -33.81 -17.62
C LYS A 100 13.90 -34.53 -17.99
N MET A 101 13.06 -33.90 -18.82
CA MET A 101 11.88 -34.53 -19.37
C MET A 101 12.27 -35.42 -20.55
N ILE A 102 11.82 -36.68 -20.54
CA ILE A 102 12.11 -37.62 -21.61
C ILE A 102 10.81 -37.84 -22.42
N PRO A 103 10.83 -37.60 -23.74
CA PRO A 103 9.72 -37.99 -24.58
C PRO A 103 9.65 -39.52 -24.63
N SER A 104 8.56 -40.13 -24.12
CA SER A 104 8.36 -41.57 -24.29
C SER A 104 7.74 -41.87 -25.64
N THR A 105 7.85 -43.14 -26.07
CA THR A 105 7.36 -43.63 -27.35
C THR A 105 5.85 -43.35 -27.52
N ARG A 106 5.58 -42.49 -28.51
CA ARG A 106 4.31 -42.16 -29.17
C ARG A 106 3.13 -41.54 -28.41
N GLU A 107 2.97 -41.58 -27.09
CA GLU A 107 1.77 -40.94 -26.49
C GLU A 107 1.82 -40.53 -25.01
N SER A 108 2.93 -40.71 -24.29
CA SER A 108 3.03 -40.24 -22.89
C SER A 108 4.41 -39.66 -22.57
N LEU A 109 4.46 -38.59 -21.78
CA LEU A 109 5.72 -37.99 -21.29
C LEU A 109 6.06 -38.58 -19.92
N ILE A 110 7.33 -38.91 -19.68
CA ILE A 110 7.82 -38.99 -18.30
C ILE A 110 8.13 -37.55 -17.87
N ILE A 111 7.14 -36.89 -17.25
CA ILE A 111 7.30 -35.53 -16.71
C ILE A 111 8.15 -35.62 -15.45
N ASN A 112 9.37 -35.09 -15.53
CA ASN A 112 10.21 -34.90 -14.36
C ASN A 112 9.76 -33.65 -13.60
N HIS A 113 8.81 -33.79 -12.68
CA HIS A 113 8.28 -32.67 -11.89
C HIS A 113 9.40 -31.89 -11.16
N GLU A 114 10.37 -32.58 -10.58
CA GLU A 114 11.48 -31.96 -9.83
C GLU A 114 12.45 -31.22 -10.77
N GLY A 115 12.82 -31.82 -11.89
CA GLY A 115 13.65 -31.17 -12.91
C GLY A 115 12.97 -29.93 -13.50
N THR A 116 11.65 -29.98 -13.68
CA THR A 116 10.85 -28.84 -14.14
C THR A 116 10.80 -27.72 -13.10
N ALA A 117 10.55 -28.05 -11.83
CA ALA A 117 10.56 -27.08 -10.74
C ALA A 117 11.93 -26.40 -10.60
N LYS A 118 13.02 -27.17 -10.66
CA LYS A 118 14.39 -26.63 -10.67
C LYS A 118 14.64 -25.72 -11.87
N PHE A 119 14.16 -26.08 -13.04
CA PHE A 119 14.26 -25.23 -14.22
C PHE A 119 13.50 -23.91 -14.04
N LEU A 120 12.26 -23.94 -13.55
CA LEU A 120 11.47 -22.73 -13.26
C LEU A 120 12.20 -21.80 -12.28
N LEU A 121 12.82 -22.35 -11.22
CA LEU A 121 13.59 -21.58 -10.25
C LEU A 121 14.89 -20.98 -10.80
N LYS A 122 15.41 -21.48 -11.94
CA LYS A 122 16.54 -20.86 -12.65
C LYS A 122 16.06 -19.71 -13.54
N ILE A 123 14.93 -19.89 -14.23
CA ILE A 123 14.44 -18.91 -15.21
C ILE A 123 13.60 -17.80 -14.59
N PHE A 124 12.99 -18.03 -13.43
CA PHE A 124 12.18 -17.05 -12.72
C PHE A 124 12.76 -16.84 -11.32
N ALA A 125 12.83 -15.58 -10.90
CA ALA A 125 13.08 -15.27 -9.50
C ALA A 125 11.75 -15.34 -8.75
N VAL A 126 11.58 -16.41 -7.96
CA VAL A 126 10.36 -16.71 -7.19
C VAL A 126 10.72 -16.76 -5.71
N THR A 127 9.83 -16.27 -4.86
CA THR A 127 9.93 -16.43 -3.41
C THR A 127 8.59 -16.83 -2.81
N GLN A 128 8.61 -17.39 -1.61
CA GLN A 128 7.41 -17.84 -0.91
C GLN A 128 7.19 -16.95 0.31
N LEU A 129 5.94 -16.52 0.53
CA LEU A 129 5.59 -15.82 1.76
C LEU A 129 5.31 -16.83 2.89
N VAL A 130 5.67 -16.46 4.11
CA VAL A 130 5.37 -17.23 5.32
C VAL A 130 3.85 -17.41 5.48
N ASN A 131 3.42 -18.49 6.15
CA ASN A 131 2.02 -18.83 6.44
C ASN A 131 1.14 -19.07 5.20
N GLY A 132 1.72 -19.58 4.11
CA GLY A 132 0.94 -19.98 2.93
C GLY A 132 0.28 -18.80 2.20
N GLN A 133 0.84 -17.59 2.33
CA GLN A 133 0.36 -16.38 1.64
C GLN A 133 0.71 -16.36 0.13
N GLY A 134 0.97 -17.53 -0.45
CA GLY A 134 1.23 -17.72 -1.87
C GLY A 134 2.69 -17.50 -2.28
N LEU A 135 2.92 -17.64 -3.58
CA LEU A 135 4.20 -17.37 -4.24
C LEU A 135 4.23 -15.95 -4.80
N LEU A 136 5.40 -15.34 -4.74
CA LEU A 136 5.72 -14.08 -5.38
C LEU A 136 6.69 -14.33 -6.53
N ILE A 137 6.52 -13.63 -7.64
CA ILE A 137 7.40 -13.69 -8.81
C ILE A 137 7.93 -12.30 -9.15
N TYR A 138 9.23 -12.21 -9.43
CA TYR A 138 9.90 -10.94 -9.73
C TYR A 138 9.68 -10.52 -11.19
N ASP A 139 9.14 -9.32 -11.40
CA ASP A 139 9.08 -8.64 -12.68
C ASP A 139 10.34 -7.78 -12.84
N TRP A 140 11.16 -8.09 -13.85
CA TRP A 140 12.44 -7.43 -14.11
C TRP A 140 12.29 -6.04 -14.74
N ASP A 141 11.20 -5.80 -15.46
CA ASP A 141 10.90 -4.49 -16.05
C ASP A 141 10.43 -3.53 -14.96
N LYS A 142 9.53 -4.01 -14.10
CA LYS A 142 9.04 -3.24 -12.94
C LYS A 142 9.99 -3.24 -11.76
N LYS A 143 10.96 -4.16 -11.69
CA LYS A 143 11.91 -4.34 -10.57
C LYS A 143 11.26 -4.60 -9.21
N CYS A 144 10.11 -5.27 -9.20
CA CYS A 144 9.38 -5.62 -7.99
C CYS A 144 8.82 -7.04 -8.11
N TYR A 145 8.42 -7.60 -6.97
CA TYR A 145 7.64 -8.82 -6.91
C TYR A 145 6.16 -8.53 -7.13
N GLU A 146 5.46 -9.49 -7.73
CA GLU A 146 4.01 -9.52 -7.86
C GLU A 146 3.49 -10.87 -7.32
N HIS A 147 2.23 -10.93 -6.88
CA HIS A 147 1.62 -12.20 -6.54
C HIS A 147 1.49 -13.08 -7.78
N ALA A 148 2.15 -14.25 -7.75
CA ALA A 148 2.19 -15.14 -8.91
C ALA A 148 0.81 -15.73 -9.26
N GLU A 149 -0.09 -15.81 -8.28
CA GLU A 149 -1.47 -16.28 -8.43
C GLU A 149 -2.36 -15.27 -9.17
N GLU A 150 -2.13 -13.96 -9.01
CA GLU A 150 -2.95 -12.92 -9.65
C GLU A 150 -2.71 -12.87 -11.18
N SER A 151 -1.49 -13.20 -11.61
CA SER A 151 -1.08 -13.17 -13.01
C SER A 151 -1.16 -14.54 -13.71
N ASP A 152 -1.35 -15.62 -12.93
CA ASP A 152 -1.22 -17.04 -13.33
C ASP A 152 0.06 -17.31 -14.14
N VAL A 153 1.12 -16.52 -13.93
CA VAL A 153 2.33 -16.55 -14.78
C VAL A 153 3.02 -17.90 -14.71
N LEU A 154 3.20 -18.44 -13.50
CA LEU A 154 3.85 -19.73 -13.32
C LEU A 154 3.06 -20.87 -13.95
N LYS A 155 1.73 -20.90 -13.79
CA LYS A 155 0.85 -21.90 -14.42
C LYS A 155 0.94 -21.85 -15.94
N LYS A 156 0.81 -20.65 -16.51
CA LYS A 156 0.91 -20.44 -17.97
C LYS A 156 2.30 -20.79 -18.50
N ALA A 157 3.37 -20.48 -17.76
CA ALA A 157 4.72 -20.89 -18.12
C ALA A 157 4.88 -22.41 -18.09
N ILE A 158 4.38 -23.09 -17.04
CA ILE A 158 4.38 -24.56 -16.93
C ILE A 158 3.63 -25.18 -18.12
N ALA A 159 2.41 -24.73 -18.39
CA ALA A 159 1.61 -25.23 -19.51
C ALA A 159 2.32 -25.05 -20.85
N ALA A 160 2.93 -23.88 -21.09
CA ALA A 160 3.68 -23.60 -22.31
C ALA A 160 4.93 -24.49 -22.45
N LEU A 161 5.67 -24.73 -21.36
CA LEU A 161 6.84 -25.60 -21.35
C LEU A 161 6.47 -27.06 -21.63
N LEU A 162 5.46 -27.60 -20.94
CA LEU A 162 4.99 -28.97 -21.12
C LEU A 162 4.51 -29.20 -22.56
N ASN A 163 3.67 -28.30 -23.07
CA ASN A 163 3.14 -28.39 -24.44
C ASN A 163 4.20 -28.16 -25.53
N THR A 164 5.32 -27.52 -25.18
CA THR A 164 6.46 -27.39 -26.10
C THR A 164 7.16 -28.72 -26.26
N ILE A 165 7.40 -29.46 -25.18
CA ILE A 165 8.13 -30.73 -25.23
C ILE A 165 7.27 -31.83 -25.86
N THR A 166 6.00 -31.94 -25.48
CA THR A 166 5.04 -32.91 -26.02
C THR A 166 3.69 -32.29 -26.24
N ALA A 167 3.04 -32.61 -27.36
CA ALA A 167 1.68 -32.15 -27.65
C ALA A 167 0.72 -32.65 -26.57
N ASP A 168 -0.14 -31.76 -26.06
CA ASP A 168 -1.09 -32.03 -24.97
C ASP A 168 -0.44 -32.57 -23.67
N GLY A 169 0.81 -32.17 -23.41
CA GLY A 169 1.58 -32.59 -22.23
C GLY A 169 1.12 -31.97 -20.91
N TRP A 170 0.26 -30.94 -20.95
CA TRP A 170 -0.27 -30.31 -19.74
C TRP A 170 -1.42 -31.11 -19.13
N VAL A 171 -1.35 -31.34 -17.82
CA VAL A 171 -2.42 -31.91 -17.00
C VAL A 171 -2.44 -31.18 -15.66
N SER A 172 -3.62 -30.84 -15.14
CA SER A 172 -3.77 -30.06 -13.90
C SER A 172 -3.02 -30.66 -12.71
N TYR A 173 -3.03 -32.00 -12.55
CA TYR A 173 -2.27 -32.67 -11.49
C TYR A 173 -0.76 -32.37 -11.54
N THR A 174 -0.18 -32.42 -12.75
CA THR A 174 1.25 -32.16 -12.98
C THR A 174 1.59 -30.72 -12.65
N GLU A 175 0.75 -29.76 -13.07
CA GLU A 175 0.94 -28.35 -12.78
C GLU A 175 0.98 -28.08 -11.28
N THR A 176 -0.03 -28.56 -10.53
CA THR A 176 -0.08 -28.42 -9.07
C THR A 176 1.16 -29.02 -8.42
N ARG A 177 1.54 -30.25 -8.82
CA ARG A 177 2.72 -30.93 -8.25
C ARG A 177 4.02 -30.18 -8.53
N ILE A 178 4.17 -29.55 -9.69
CA ILE A 178 5.35 -28.71 -10.00
C ILE A 178 5.36 -27.46 -9.13
N LEU A 179 4.22 -26.78 -8.98
CA LEU A 179 4.11 -25.58 -8.13
C LEU A 179 4.41 -25.88 -6.65
N ASP A 180 3.92 -27.02 -6.14
CA ASP A 180 4.22 -27.47 -4.77
C ASP A 180 5.73 -27.69 -4.59
N LEU A 181 6.41 -28.31 -5.57
CA LEU A 181 7.86 -28.50 -5.55
C LEU A 181 8.63 -27.17 -5.64
N VAL A 182 8.14 -26.21 -6.44
CA VAL A 182 8.70 -24.85 -6.47
C VAL A 182 8.61 -24.23 -5.08
N GLY A 183 7.43 -24.25 -4.45
CA GLY A 183 7.22 -23.72 -3.10
C GLY A 183 8.11 -24.39 -2.04
N HIS A 184 8.14 -25.73 -2.00
CA HIS A 184 8.94 -26.48 -1.04
C HIS A 184 10.45 -26.28 -1.19
N SER A 185 10.93 -25.86 -2.36
CA SER A 185 12.34 -25.59 -2.62
C SER A 185 12.78 -24.19 -2.18
N LEU A 186 11.83 -23.32 -1.80
CA LEU A 186 12.10 -21.92 -1.47
C LEU A 186 12.18 -21.72 0.05
N LYS A 187 13.03 -20.77 0.46
CA LYS A 187 13.04 -20.29 1.84
C LYS A 187 11.92 -19.25 2.00
N PRO A 188 10.98 -19.41 2.96
CA PRO A 188 9.94 -18.43 3.20
C PRO A 188 10.48 -17.07 3.64
N VAL A 189 9.85 -16.00 3.20
CA VAL A 189 10.17 -14.59 3.53
C VAL A 189 8.95 -13.93 4.18
N LEU A 190 9.18 -13.05 5.17
CA LEU A 190 8.09 -12.32 5.80
C LEU A 190 7.65 -11.16 4.92
N LEU A 191 6.34 -10.92 4.84
CA LEU A 191 5.80 -9.76 4.13
C LEU A 191 6.37 -8.43 4.66
N THR A 192 6.69 -8.35 5.95
CA THR A 192 7.31 -7.17 6.56
C THR A 192 8.75 -6.94 6.13
N ASP A 193 9.41 -7.89 5.47
CA ASP A 193 10.78 -7.66 4.99
C ASP A 193 10.80 -6.85 3.69
N PHE A 194 9.68 -6.86 2.95
CA PHE A 194 9.51 -6.13 1.71
C PHE A 194 9.36 -4.63 1.94
N ASP A 195 9.75 -3.82 0.95
CA ASP A 195 9.62 -2.36 0.91
C ASP A 195 10.21 -1.64 2.14
N THR A 196 11.18 -2.26 2.80
CA THR A 196 11.87 -1.69 3.98
C THR A 196 12.89 -0.64 3.58
N LYS A 197 13.58 -0.89 2.46
CA LYS A 197 14.73 -0.10 1.99
C LYS A 197 14.58 0.39 0.57
N TYR A 198 13.74 -0.24 -0.23
CA TYR A 198 13.62 0.05 -1.65
C TYR A 198 12.15 0.07 -2.06
N SER A 199 11.86 0.83 -3.10
CA SER A 199 10.54 0.97 -3.69
C SER A 199 10.72 1.22 -5.19
N SER A 200 9.82 0.71 -6.03
CA SER A 200 9.94 0.85 -7.48
C SER A 200 9.05 1.96 -8.05
N PHE A 201 9.64 2.77 -8.93
CA PHE A 201 9.03 3.91 -9.62
C PHE A 201 9.47 3.91 -11.09
N GLY A 202 8.53 3.69 -12.01
CA GLY A 202 8.76 3.71 -13.46
C GLY A 202 9.88 2.75 -13.89
N GLY A 203 9.98 1.58 -13.26
CA GLY A 203 11.03 0.59 -13.52
C GLY A 203 12.42 0.99 -12.99
N LYS A 204 12.51 1.95 -12.06
CA LYS A 204 13.74 2.31 -11.33
C LYS A 204 13.53 2.13 -9.82
N LEU A 205 14.59 1.73 -9.13
CA LEU A 205 14.54 1.60 -7.68
C LEU A 205 14.89 2.92 -7.01
N LEU A 206 14.10 3.33 -6.02
CA LEU A 206 14.41 4.38 -5.06
C LEU A 206 14.87 3.72 -3.76
N ASN A 207 16.02 4.12 -3.23
CA ASN A 207 16.45 3.72 -1.89
C ASN A 207 15.75 4.61 -0.85
N LEU A 208 14.86 4.03 -0.04
CA LEU A 208 14.03 4.74 0.94
C LEU A 208 14.83 5.30 2.12
N SER A 209 16.03 4.79 2.40
CA SER A 209 16.89 5.31 3.47
C SER A 209 17.63 6.58 3.05
N THR A 210 18.20 6.57 1.84
CA THR A 210 19.02 7.68 1.30
C THR A 210 18.22 8.65 0.43
N LEU A 211 17.06 8.22 -0.07
CA LEU A 211 16.19 8.94 -1.00
C LEU A 211 16.90 9.30 -2.31
N THR A 212 17.69 8.35 -2.82
CA THR A 212 18.45 8.41 -4.08
C THR A 212 18.28 7.11 -4.87
N ASN A 213 18.86 7.04 -6.06
CA ASN A 213 18.86 5.84 -6.91
C ASN A 213 19.28 4.56 -6.13
N GLY A 214 18.43 3.54 -6.20
CA GLY A 214 18.61 2.23 -5.56
C GLY A 214 19.30 1.18 -6.44
N GLY A 215 19.78 1.55 -7.63
CA GLY A 215 20.54 0.70 -8.54
C GLY A 215 19.68 -0.16 -9.48
N GLY A 216 20.30 -1.24 -9.99
CA GLY A 216 19.68 -2.17 -10.94
C GLY A 216 18.65 -3.12 -10.31
N ALA A 217 18.00 -3.90 -11.18
CA ALA A 217 17.11 -5.00 -10.80
C ALA A 217 17.88 -6.00 -9.93
N ASP A 218 17.27 -6.40 -8.82
CA ASP A 218 17.87 -7.32 -7.85
C ASP A 218 16.76 -7.90 -6.97
N PRO A 219 16.37 -9.16 -7.21
CA PRO A 219 15.33 -9.84 -6.43
C PRO A 219 15.65 -9.96 -4.93
N SER A 220 16.91 -9.80 -4.50
CA SER A 220 17.29 -9.82 -3.08
C SER A 220 16.92 -8.53 -2.33
N LYS A 221 16.56 -7.46 -3.05
CA LYS A 221 16.13 -6.18 -2.45
C LYS A 221 14.71 -6.20 -1.90
N LEU A 222 13.94 -7.26 -2.17
CA LEU A 222 12.58 -7.48 -1.65
C LEU A 222 11.68 -6.25 -1.82
N VAL A 223 11.35 -5.92 -3.07
CA VAL A 223 10.45 -4.81 -3.40
C VAL A 223 9.10 -5.38 -3.83
N LEU A 224 8.00 -4.93 -3.25
CA LEU A 224 6.63 -5.21 -3.69
C LEU A 224 5.98 -3.96 -4.27
N HIS A 225 6.27 -2.79 -3.69
CA HIS A 225 5.72 -1.53 -4.17
C HIS A 225 6.19 -1.19 -5.59
N TYR A 226 5.21 -0.88 -6.44
CA TYR A 226 5.42 -0.34 -7.77
C TYR A 226 4.48 0.84 -8.05
N SER A 227 5.02 1.88 -8.68
CA SER A 227 4.27 2.99 -9.26
C SER A 227 4.80 3.28 -10.66
N ASP A 228 3.91 3.68 -11.58
CA ASP A 228 4.28 4.07 -12.94
C ASP A 228 4.98 5.43 -13.02
N VAL A 229 5.05 6.18 -11.91
CA VAL A 229 5.72 7.48 -11.87
C VAL A 229 7.20 7.33 -12.20
N VAL A 230 7.67 8.08 -13.20
CA VAL A 230 9.06 8.08 -13.62
C VAL A 230 9.93 8.76 -12.56
N LEU A 231 10.98 8.09 -12.10
CA LEU A 231 12.00 8.70 -11.24
C LEU A 231 12.93 9.58 -12.09
N ASP A 232 12.66 10.89 -12.05
CA ASP A 232 13.47 11.97 -12.65
C ASP A 232 13.80 13.02 -11.58
N GLU A 233 15.06 13.06 -11.15
CA GLU A 233 15.57 13.95 -10.11
C GLU A 233 15.50 15.45 -10.47
N LYS A 234 15.33 15.78 -11.75
CA LYS A 234 15.25 17.17 -12.24
C LYS A 234 13.82 17.65 -12.46
N ALA A 235 12.84 16.75 -12.42
CA ALA A 235 11.44 17.08 -12.66
C ALA A 235 10.94 18.11 -11.65
N GLN A 236 10.13 19.05 -12.14
CA GLN A 236 9.50 20.12 -11.38
C GLN A 236 7.97 19.97 -11.47
N CYS A 237 7.25 20.58 -10.54
CA CYS A 237 5.78 20.56 -10.52
C CYS A 237 5.18 21.98 -10.33
N PRO A 238 5.44 22.92 -11.27
CA PRO A 238 4.98 24.30 -11.15
C PRO A 238 3.45 24.45 -11.17
N LYS A 239 2.72 23.66 -11.96
CA LYS A 239 1.25 23.71 -11.96
C LYS A 239 0.70 23.19 -10.64
N PHE A 240 1.26 22.11 -10.10
CA PHE A 240 0.89 21.60 -8.79
C PHE A 240 1.16 22.61 -7.67
N GLN A 241 2.29 23.32 -7.72
CA GLN A 241 2.58 24.35 -6.73
C GLN A 241 1.59 25.52 -6.82
N ARG A 242 1.17 25.93 -8.02
CA ARG A 242 0.11 26.93 -8.20
C ARG A 242 -1.23 26.44 -7.65
N PHE A 243 -1.60 25.21 -7.96
CA PHE A 243 -2.80 24.56 -7.40
C PHE A 243 -2.78 24.60 -5.87
N LEU A 244 -1.66 24.30 -5.22
CA LEU A 244 -1.55 24.41 -3.76
C LEU A 244 -1.66 25.87 -3.28
N ASP A 245 -1.10 26.82 -4.00
CA ASP A 245 -1.15 28.24 -3.65
C ASP A 245 -2.57 28.82 -3.77
N GLU A 246 -3.39 28.27 -4.65
CA GLU A 246 -4.79 28.64 -4.85
C GLU A 246 -5.71 27.93 -3.85
N ASP A 247 -5.59 26.60 -3.71
CA ASP A 247 -6.55 25.78 -2.95
C ASP A 247 -6.14 25.56 -1.48
N LEU A 248 -4.86 25.75 -1.13
CA LEU A 248 -4.31 25.64 0.22
C LEU A 248 -3.26 26.74 0.49
N PRO A 249 -3.64 28.02 0.52
CA PRO A 249 -2.70 29.16 0.50
C PRO A 249 -1.80 29.25 1.74
N ASP A 250 -2.21 28.69 2.88
CA ASP A 250 -1.39 28.70 4.09
C ASP A 250 -0.12 27.85 3.90
N LYS A 251 1.04 28.51 3.92
CA LYS A 251 2.33 27.86 3.63
C LYS A 251 2.75 26.84 4.70
N GLN A 252 2.25 26.93 5.93
CA GLN A 252 2.53 25.92 6.94
C GLN A 252 1.68 24.65 6.69
N SER A 253 0.43 24.81 6.29
CA SER A 253 -0.45 23.74 5.81
C SER A 253 0.12 23.04 4.57
N GLN A 254 0.68 23.79 3.60
CA GLN A 254 1.38 23.19 2.45
C GLN A 254 2.62 22.40 2.88
N LYS A 255 3.44 22.93 3.80
CA LYS A 255 4.61 22.21 4.34
C LYS A 255 4.22 20.93 5.08
N PHE A 256 3.14 20.97 5.85
CA PHE A 256 2.57 19.79 6.49
C PHE A 256 2.13 18.77 5.45
N LEU A 257 1.38 19.20 4.42
CA LEU A 257 0.90 18.33 3.36
C LEU A 257 2.08 17.65 2.65
N GLN A 258 3.13 18.41 2.31
CA GLN A 258 4.38 17.91 1.72
C GLN A 258 5.05 16.84 2.59
N GLU A 259 5.18 17.10 3.90
CA GLU A 259 5.74 16.13 4.86
C GLU A 259 4.89 14.87 4.94
N TYR A 260 3.56 15.02 4.96
CA TYR A 260 2.64 13.90 5.06
C TYR A 260 2.64 13.06 3.78
N THR A 261 2.63 13.67 2.59
CA THR A 261 2.79 12.96 1.30
C THR A 261 4.12 12.19 1.27
N GLY A 262 5.20 12.83 1.73
CA GLY A 262 6.50 12.17 1.88
C GLY A 262 6.46 11.00 2.87
N TYR A 263 5.73 11.15 3.98
CA TYR A 263 5.58 10.10 4.99
C TYR A 263 4.85 8.85 4.47
N LEU A 264 4.00 8.96 3.45
CA LEU A 264 3.39 7.80 2.78
C LEU A 264 4.42 6.87 2.12
N LEU A 265 5.58 7.42 1.74
CA LEU A 265 6.71 6.67 1.17
C LEU A 265 7.62 6.06 2.23
N ASP A 266 7.50 6.47 3.49
CA ASP A 266 8.38 6.01 4.57
C ASP A 266 7.91 4.65 5.11
N ALA A 267 8.83 3.69 5.13
CA ALA A 267 8.57 2.34 5.62
C ALA A 267 8.27 2.27 7.13
N THR A 268 8.48 3.36 7.90
CA THR A 268 8.30 3.40 9.34
C THR A 268 6.99 4.05 9.75
N ASN A 269 6.53 3.76 10.97
CA ASN A 269 5.38 4.42 11.61
C ASN A 269 5.81 5.45 12.68
N LYS A 270 7.05 5.98 12.60
CA LYS A 270 7.67 6.80 13.66
C LYS A 270 6.94 8.12 13.95
N ALA A 271 6.18 8.66 12.99
CA ALA A 271 5.46 9.90 13.20
C ALA A 271 4.17 9.72 14.01
N HIS A 272 3.74 8.46 14.25
CA HIS A 272 2.51 8.16 14.98
C HIS A 272 1.33 9.01 14.53
N ALA A 273 0.98 8.98 13.25
CA ALA A 273 0.06 9.95 12.67
C ALA A 273 -0.94 9.34 11.71
N PHE A 274 -2.15 9.91 11.73
CA PHE A 274 -3.12 9.82 10.65
C PHE A 274 -3.62 11.24 10.28
N LEU A 275 -4.17 11.38 9.09
CA LEU A 275 -4.65 12.66 8.56
C LEU A 275 -6.15 12.60 8.30
N ILE A 276 -6.87 13.61 8.78
CA ILE A 276 -8.22 13.95 8.32
C ILE A 276 -8.13 15.23 7.49
N ILE A 277 -8.58 15.18 6.25
CA ILE A 277 -8.74 16.36 5.40
C ILE A 277 -10.20 16.79 5.46
N HIS A 278 -10.47 18.02 5.87
CA HIS A 278 -11.81 18.52 6.17
C HIS A 278 -12.21 19.68 5.23
N GLY A 279 -13.43 19.66 4.67
CA GLY A 279 -14.04 20.84 4.04
C GLY A 279 -15.26 20.50 3.17
N ALA A 280 -16.11 21.48 2.85
CA ALA A 280 -17.45 21.28 2.25
C ALA A 280 -17.50 20.91 0.74
N GLY A 281 -16.45 20.29 0.20
CA GLY A 281 -16.32 19.97 -1.23
C GLY A 281 -15.96 21.16 -2.13
N GLN A 282 -15.66 20.90 -3.41
CA GLN A 282 -15.22 21.90 -4.42
C GLN A 282 -14.04 22.75 -3.94
N ASN A 283 -13.00 22.09 -3.46
CA ASN A 283 -11.84 22.72 -2.80
C ASN A 283 -10.55 21.93 -3.04
N GLY A 284 -10.37 21.35 -4.23
CA GLY A 284 -9.13 20.66 -4.60
C GLY A 284 -8.83 19.32 -3.91
N LYS A 285 -9.49 18.97 -2.80
CA LYS A 285 -9.20 17.74 -2.04
C LYS A 285 -9.15 16.48 -2.91
N SER A 286 -10.19 16.24 -3.70
CA SER A 286 -10.27 15.06 -4.56
C SER A 286 -9.20 15.04 -5.65
N VAL A 287 -8.78 16.21 -6.13
CA VAL A 287 -7.68 16.36 -7.10
C VAL A 287 -6.36 15.94 -6.44
N TYR A 288 -6.04 16.50 -5.27
CA TYR A 288 -4.86 16.13 -4.50
C TYR A 288 -4.83 14.63 -4.17
N LEU A 289 -5.93 14.07 -3.66
CA LEU A 289 -5.99 12.65 -3.32
C LEU A 289 -5.84 11.74 -4.53
N GLY A 290 -6.41 12.12 -5.69
CA GLY A 290 -6.21 11.42 -6.95
C GLY A 290 -4.75 11.41 -7.39
N LEU A 291 -4.03 12.53 -7.22
CA LEU A 291 -2.59 12.61 -7.51
C LEU A 291 -1.77 11.75 -6.54
N VAL A 292 -2.13 11.71 -5.26
CA VAL A 292 -1.46 10.84 -4.27
C VAL A 292 -1.65 9.36 -4.60
N ILE A 293 -2.86 8.95 -5.02
CA ILE A 293 -3.12 7.57 -5.44
C ILE A 293 -2.27 7.21 -6.67
N GLN A 294 -2.20 8.09 -7.67
CA GLN A 294 -1.34 7.88 -8.84
C GLN A 294 0.14 7.85 -8.47
N LEU A 295 0.56 8.71 -7.53
CA LEU A 295 1.94 8.78 -7.04
C LEU A 295 2.37 7.45 -6.42
N LEU A 296 1.56 6.89 -5.53
CA LEU A 296 1.84 5.62 -4.84
C LEU A 296 1.57 4.39 -5.71
N GLY A 297 0.86 4.54 -6.83
CA GLY A 297 0.31 3.42 -7.58
C GLY A 297 -0.98 2.89 -6.94
N SER A 298 -2.00 2.65 -7.76
CA SER A 298 -3.34 2.22 -7.28
C SER A 298 -3.29 0.94 -6.45
N ASP A 299 -2.38 0.02 -6.79
CA ASP A 299 -2.25 -1.26 -6.12
C ASP A 299 -1.62 -1.14 -4.73
N SER A 300 -0.98 0.00 -4.42
CA SER A 300 -0.40 0.30 -3.11
C SER A 300 -1.38 1.00 -2.16
N VAL A 301 -2.59 1.33 -2.63
CA VAL A 301 -3.58 2.11 -1.87
C VAL A 301 -4.87 1.32 -1.66
N SER A 302 -5.39 1.34 -0.43
CA SER A 302 -6.74 0.87 -0.09
C SER A 302 -7.71 2.03 0.15
N ALA A 303 -9.01 1.73 0.16
CA ALA A 303 -10.07 2.72 0.35
C ALA A 303 -11.08 2.30 1.43
N GLY A 304 -10.62 1.65 2.51
CA GLY A 304 -11.47 1.25 3.61
C GLY A 304 -11.87 2.45 4.47
N ASN A 305 -13.16 2.56 4.80
CA ASN A 305 -13.67 3.62 5.66
C ASN A 305 -13.13 3.49 7.10
N ILE A 306 -13.11 4.58 7.85
CA ILE A 306 -12.56 4.59 9.22
C ILE A 306 -13.21 3.57 10.16
N GLU A 307 -14.52 3.32 10.01
CA GLU A 307 -15.24 2.28 10.75
C GLU A 307 -14.78 0.85 10.45
N SER A 308 -14.33 0.58 9.21
CA SER A 308 -14.01 -0.79 8.81
C SER A 308 -12.85 -1.33 9.63
N LEU A 309 -11.99 -0.46 10.15
CA LEU A 309 -10.87 -0.82 11.01
C LEU A 309 -11.29 -1.63 12.25
N GLY A 310 -12.54 -1.47 12.72
CA GLY A 310 -13.08 -2.23 13.85
C GLY A 310 -13.85 -3.50 13.50
N LYS A 311 -13.98 -3.85 12.21
CA LYS A 311 -14.81 -4.98 11.72
C LYS A 311 -13.94 -6.21 11.44
N ASP A 312 -14.51 -7.42 11.56
CA ASP A 312 -13.79 -8.70 11.51
C ASP A 312 -12.90 -8.94 10.27
N PHE A 313 -13.19 -8.29 9.14
CA PHE A 313 -12.41 -8.41 7.89
C PHE A 313 -11.77 -7.10 7.45
N GLY A 314 -11.97 -6.01 8.18
CA GLY A 314 -11.69 -4.68 7.66
C GLY A 314 -10.21 -4.29 7.62
N LEU A 315 -9.33 -5.06 8.24
CA LEU A 315 -7.87 -4.90 8.14
C LEU A 315 -7.27 -5.69 6.98
N SER A 316 -7.95 -6.72 6.47
CA SER A 316 -7.45 -7.57 5.39
C SER A 316 -7.09 -6.78 4.11
N PRO A 317 -7.87 -5.76 3.69
CA PRO A 317 -7.51 -4.93 2.54
C PRO A 317 -6.24 -4.08 2.71
N LEU A 318 -5.74 -3.90 3.95
CA LEU A 318 -4.57 -3.06 4.25
C LEU A 318 -3.24 -3.82 4.08
N VAL A 319 -3.30 -5.16 3.95
CA VAL A 319 -2.12 -6.01 3.79
C VAL A 319 -1.35 -5.61 2.53
N GLY A 320 -0.07 -5.27 2.69
CA GLY A 320 0.79 -4.82 1.60
C GLY A 320 0.53 -3.38 1.10
N LYS A 321 -0.37 -2.62 1.72
CA LYS A 321 -0.72 -1.25 1.29
C LYS A 321 0.09 -0.19 2.03
N LEU A 322 0.59 0.80 1.30
CA LEU A 322 1.28 1.96 1.86
C LEU A 322 0.31 2.98 2.46
N ALA A 323 -0.84 3.17 1.82
CA ALA A 323 -1.83 4.15 2.26
C ALA A 323 -3.24 3.58 2.22
N ASN A 324 -4.08 4.08 3.12
CA ASN A 324 -5.52 3.95 3.05
C ASN A 324 -6.12 5.34 2.88
N ILE A 325 -6.75 5.58 1.74
CA ILE A 325 -7.35 6.86 1.38
C ILE A 325 -8.84 6.62 1.16
N SER A 326 -9.67 7.11 2.07
CA SER A 326 -11.13 7.00 1.97
C SER A 326 -11.80 8.37 1.97
N ASN A 327 -12.91 8.45 1.24
CA ASN A 327 -13.85 9.56 1.36
C ASN A 327 -14.94 9.14 2.35
N GLU A 328 -14.97 9.80 3.50
CA GLU A 328 -15.98 9.61 4.52
C GLU A 328 -17.19 10.51 4.22
N GLY A 329 -18.38 9.92 4.28
CA GLY A 329 -19.63 10.61 3.99
C GLY A 329 -20.20 11.31 5.23
N GLU A 330 -20.83 10.53 6.11
CA GLU A 330 -21.45 11.01 7.34
C GLU A 330 -20.50 10.88 8.54
N ALA A 331 -20.79 11.59 9.63
CA ALA A 331 -20.03 11.45 10.87
C ALA A 331 -20.35 10.07 11.48
N VAL A 332 -19.34 9.20 11.59
CA VAL A 332 -19.52 7.86 12.17
C VAL A 332 -18.56 7.61 13.32
N ASP A 333 -19.03 6.85 14.31
CA ASP A 333 -18.21 6.35 15.42
C ASP A 333 -17.29 5.22 14.94
N PHE A 334 -16.08 5.18 15.46
CA PHE A 334 -15.07 4.22 15.01
C PHE A 334 -14.16 3.75 16.15
N SER A 335 -13.63 2.54 15.98
CA SER A 335 -12.69 1.97 16.93
C SER A 335 -11.32 2.65 16.81
N THR A 336 -10.99 3.46 17.81
CA THR A 336 -9.67 4.11 17.90
C THR A 336 -8.55 3.15 18.27
N ALA A 337 -8.87 1.98 18.84
CA ALA A 337 -7.88 1.01 19.30
C ALA A 337 -7.01 0.48 18.15
N GLN A 338 -7.66 0.04 17.05
CA GLN A 338 -6.96 -0.48 15.87
C GLN A 338 -6.18 0.63 15.16
N LEU A 339 -6.76 1.84 15.03
CA LEU A 339 -6.06 2.98 14.46
C LEU A 339 -4.80 3.35 15.28
N LYS A 340 -4.87 3.31 16.61
CA LYS A 340 -3.72 3.53 17.50
C LYS A 340 -2.65 2.45 17.34
N ALA A 341 -3.04 1.17 17.27
CA ALA A 341 -2.09 0.07 17.08
C ALA A 341 -1.33 0.21 15.75
N ILE A 342 -2.06 0.41 14.64
CA ILE A 342 -1.46 0.50 13.30
C ILE A 342 -0.55 1.72 13.18
N THR A 343 -1.02 2.90 13.60
CA THR A 343 -0.21 4.13 13.58
C THR A 343 1.00 4.05 14.53
N SER A 344 1.03 3.10 15.47
CA SER A 344 2.19 2.84 16.33
C SER A 344 3.20 1.87 15.73
N GLY A 345 2.81 1.13 14.69
CA GLY A 345 3.58 -0.01 14.21
C GLY A 345 3.48 -1.22 15.14
N ASP A 346 2.42 -1.32 15.93
CA ASP A 346 2.15 -2.52 16.73
C ASP A 346 1.61 -3.64 15.82
N PRO A 347 1.93 -4.92 16.10
CA PRO A 347 1.31 -6.04 15.39
C PRO A 347 -0.20 -6.07 15.62
N VAL A 348 -0.97 -6.26 14.55
CA VAL A 348 -2.43 -6.45 14.59
C VAL A 348 -2.79 -7.83 14.07
N GLN A 349 -3.95 -8.36 14.47
CA GLN A 349 -4.48 -9.60 13.92
C GLN A 349 -5.25 -9.33 12.63
N ILE A 350 -4.87 -10.03 11.57
CA ILE A 350 -5.52 -10.03 10.27
C ILE A 350 -6.31 -11.33 10.16
N ASN A 351 -7.60 -11.21 9.87
CA ASN A 351 -8.52 -12.33 9.69
C ASN A 351 -9.02 -12.33 8.23
N PRO A 352 -8.31 -12.97 7.28
CA PRO A 352 -8.78 -13.05 5.91
C PRO A 352 -9.94 -14.05 5.79
N LYS A 353 -10.88 -13.75 4.90
CA LYS A 353 -12.04 -14.63 4.68
C LYS A 353 -11.57 -15.99 4.15
N ASN A 354 -12.06 -17.08 4.77
CA ASN A 354 -11.75 -18.47 4.40
C ASN A 354 -10.24 -18.84 4.46
N ARG A 355 -9.44 -18.15 5.28
CA ARG A 355 -8.03 -18.47 5.53
C ARG A 355 -7.72 -18.33 7.01
N ASP A 356 -6.57 -18.88 7.42
CA ASP A 356 -6.13 -18.78 8.81
C ASP A 356 -5.78 -17.33 9.17
N MET A 357 -6.10 -16.97 10.41
CA MET A 357 -5.75 -15.68 10.99
C MET A 357 -4.24 -15.61 11.25
N PHE A 358 -3.64 -14.45 11.03
CA PHE A 358 -2.23 -14.22 11.30
C PHE A 358 -1.98 -12.83 11.87
N SER A 359 -0.82 -12.63 12.50
CA SER A 359 -0.40 -11.32 13.01
C SER A 359 0.57 -10.63 12.05
N LEU A 360 0.39 -9.32 11.85
CA LEU A 360 1.21 -8.52 10.94
C LEU A 360 1.34 -7.08 11.46
N VAL A 361 2.51 -6.48 11.26
CA VAL A 361 2.70 -5.02 11.42
C VAL A 361 2.30 -4.33 10.11
N LEU A 362 1.22 -3.54 10.15
CA LEU A 362 0.78 -2.76 9.01
C LEU A 362 1.56 -1.44 8.92
N ARG A 363 2.10 -1.14 7.72
CA ARG A 363 2.79 0.13 7.42
C ARG A 363 1.85 1.20 6.86
N THR A 364 0.58 0.84 6.70
CA THR A 364 -0.43 1.68 6.07
C THR A 364 -0.60 2.99 6.82
N LYS A 365 -0.50 4.11 6.09
CA LYS A 365 -0.79 5.45 6.59
C LYS A 365 -2.19 5.86 6.16
N PHE A 366 -2.91 6.58 7.02
CA PHE A 366 -4.32 6.86 6.78
C PHE A 366 -4.55 8.30 6.35
N ILE A 367 -5.39 8.49 5.33
CA ILE A 367 -5.98 9.78 4.95
C ILE A 367 -7.48 9.59 4.86
N PHE A 368 -8.21 10.31 5.71
CA PHE A 368 -9.67 10.34 5.70
C PHE A 368 -10.12 11.70 5.18
N SER A 369 -10.75 11.74 4.02
CA SER A 369 -11.32 12.97 3.46
C SER A 369 -12.79 13.07 3.85
N THR A 370 -13.19 14.16 4.50
CA THR A 370 -14.57 14.29 4.99
C THR A 370 -15.11 15.71 4.88
N ASN A 371 -16.43 15.80 4.73
CA ASN A 371 -17.18 17.04 4.91
C ASN A 371 -17.58 17.23 6.38
N ASN A 372 -17.79 16.14 7.12
CA ASN A 372 -18.19 16.14 8.53
C ASN A 372 -17.19 15.33 9.34
N LEU A 373 -16.56 15.94 10.35
CA LEU A 373 -15.56 15.24 11.15
C LEU A 373 -16.17 14.02 11.88
N PRO A 374 -15.51 12.85 11.85
CA PRO A 374 -16.04 11.64 12.49
C PRO A 374 -16.07 11.80 14.00
N THR A 375 -17.11 11.30 14.67
CA THR A 375 -17.21 11.40 16.13
C THR A 375 -16.39 10.31 16.80
N THR A 376 -15.83 10.58 17.98
CA THR A 376 -15.19 9.54 18.79
C THR A 376 -15.40 9.77 20.28
N THR A 377 -15.52 8.67 21.03
CA THR A 377 -15.56 8.71 22.50
C THR A 377 -14.16 8.64 23.14
N ASP A 378 -13.10 8.46 22.35
CA ASP A 378 -11.73 8.38 22.86
C ASP A 378 -11.16 9.77 23.16
N THR A 379 -11.09 10.07 24.46
CA THR A 379 -10.58 11.35 24.97
C THR A 379 -9.10 11.29 25.34
N SER A 380 -8.39 10.21 25.02
CA SER A 380 -7.01 10.01 25.45
C SER A 380 -6.01 10.89 24.68
N GLU A 381 -4.96 11.35 25.37
CA GLU A 381 -3.81 12.00 24.74
C GLU A 381 -3.17 11.10 23.67
N GLY A 382 -3.20 9.78 23.90
CA GLY A 382 -2.74 8.78 22.95
C GLY A 382 -3.47 8.88 21.60
N PHE A 383 -4.78 9.07 21.58
CA PHE A 383 -5.49 9.33 20.33
C PHE A 383 -5.17 10.74 19.79
N ALA A 384 -5.30 11.76 20.64
CA ALA A 384 -5.16 13.16 20.24
C ALA A 384 -3.81 13.48 19.59
N ARG A 385 -2.69 12.94 20.10
CA ARG A 385 -1.36 13.20 19.55
C ARG A 385 -1.16 12.64 18.13
N ARG A 386 -1.96 11.63 17.73
CA ARG A 386 -1.89 10.98 16.40
C ARG A 386 -2.75 11.67 15.36
N LEU A 387 -3.79 12.37 15.82
CA LEU A 387 -4.73 13.08 14.96
C LEU A 387 -4.11 14.36 14.39
N ASN A 388 -4.24 14.49 13.08
CA ASN A 388 -3.96 15.71 12.34
C ASN A 388 -5.20 16.06 11.52
N ILE A 389 -5.70 17.29 11.65
CA ILE A 389 -6.80 17.79 10.84
C ILE A 389 -6.25 18.89 9.95
N LEU A 390 -6.42 18.75 8.64
CA LEU A 390 -6.06 19.74 7.63
C LEU A 390 -7.33 20.31 6.99
N PRO A 391 -7.72 21.54 7.35
CA PRO A 391 -8.83 22.22 6.69
C PRO A 391 -8.45 22.63 5.26
N PHE A 392 -9.30 22.28 4.30
CA PHE A 392 -9.32 22.83 2.93
C PHE A 392 -10.48 23.81 2.84
N SER A 393 -10.23 25.02 3.34
CA SER A 393 -11.25 26.06 3.56
C SER A 393 -11.57 26.88 2.31
N VAL A 394 -10.72 26.84 1.27
CA VAL A 394 -10.95 27.57 0.02
C VAL A 394 -12.06 26.91 -0.78
N HIS A 395 -13.10 27.66 -1.13
CA HIS A 395 -14.16 27.18 -2.03
C HIS A 395 -13.90 27.68 -3.45
N VAL A 396 -13.74 26.75 -4.40
CA VAL A 396 -13.56 27.05 -5.82
C VAL A 396 -14.94 27.17 -6.48
N PRO A 397 -15.34 28.34 -6.98
CA PRO A 397 -16.61 28.50 -7.68
C PRO A 397 -16.70 27.56 -8.88
N LYS A 398 -17.87 26.97 -9.14
CA LYS A 398 -18.09 26.04 -10.28
C LYS A 398 -17.61 26.59 -11.63
N SER A 399 -17.70 27.90 -11.84
CA SER A 399 -17.26 28.57 -13.08
C SER A 399 -15.73 28.61 -13.26
N MET A 400 -14.97 28.44 -12.18
CA MET A 400 -13.50 28.38 -12.18
C MET A 400 -12.97 26.94 -12.06
N VAL A 401 -13.85 25.94 -11.96
CA VAL A 401 -13.43 24.54 -11.92
C VAL A 401 -12.96 24.14 -13.32
N ASP A 402 -11.66 23.94 -13.45
CA ASP A 402 -11.05 23.38 -14.64
C ASP A 402 -11.19 21.84 -14.62
N PRO A 403 -11.97 21.24 -15.55
CA PRO A 403 -12.15 19.79 -15.61
C PRO A 403 -10.90 19.03 -16.06
N ASP A 404 -9.97 19.69 -16.76
CA ASP A 404 -8.73 19.09 -17.25
C ASP A 404 -7.59 19.15 -16.22
N LEU A 405 -7.74 19.97 -15.16
CA LEU A 405 -6.74 20.16 -14.11
C LEU A 405 -6.16 18.83 -13.56
N PRO A 406 -6.95 17.79 -13.23
CA PRO A 406 -6.36 16.53 -12.75
C PRO A 406 -5.42 15.90 -13.77
N LYS A 407 -5.78 15.92 -15.06
CA LYS A 407 -4.97 15.37 -16.14
C LYS A 407 -3.70 16.17 -16.36
N GLU A 408 -3.77 17.51 -16.24
CA GLU A 408 -2.60 18.37 -16.33
C GLU A 408 -1.63 18.14 -15.18
N LEU A 409 -2.13 18.06 -13.95
CA LEU A 409 -1.31 17.83 -12.75
C LEU A 409 -0.71 16.42 -12.75
N SER A 410 -1.40 15.42 -13.31
CA SER A 410 -0.86 14.07 -13.51
C SER A 410 0.39 14.05 -14.40
N GLN A 411 0.59 15.04 -15.28
CA GLN A 411 1.83 15.14 -16.07
C GLN A 411 3.03 15.58 -15.23
N GLU A 412 2.81 16.12 -14.03
CA GLU A 412 3.87 16.60 -13.12
C GLU A 412 4.20 15.59 -12.01
N LEU A 413 3.72 14.34 -12.07
CA LEU A 413 3.90 13.34 -11.01
C LEU A 413 5.36 13.10 -10.61
N SER A 414 6.31 13.14 -11.56
CA SER A 414 7.75 13.05 -11.24
C SER A 414 8.22 14.24 -10.38
N GLY A 415 7.73 15.44 -10.65
CA GLY A 415 8.00 16.62 -9.83
C GLY A 415 7.31 16.55 -8.47
N ILE A 416 6.07 16.04 -8.43
CA ILE A 416 5.32 15.81 -7.17
C ILE A 416 6.03 14.76 -6.31
N LEU A 417 6.64 13.73 -6.91
CA LEU A 417 7.47 12.77 -6.20
C LEU A 417 8.69 13.44 -5.56
N ASN A 418 9.40 14.29 -6.30
CA ASN A 418 10.53 15.06 -5.76
C ASN A 418 10.07 15.97 -4.61
N TRP A 419 8.94 16.65 -4.79
CA TRP A 419 8.31 17.48 -3.75
C TRP A 419 7.97 16.67 -2.50
N ALA A 420 7.42 15.46 -2.62
CA ALA A 420 7.14 14.57 -1.48
C ALA A 420 8.43 14.08 -0.81
N ILE A 421 9.47 13.74 -1.58
CA ILE A 421 10.79 13.33 -1.07
C ILE A 421 11.43 14.45 -0.24
N GLU A 422 11.34 15.70 -0.69
CA GLU A 422 11.82 16.85 0.07
C GLU A 422 11.06 17.04 1.39
N GLY A 423 9.74 16.85 1.37
CA GLY A 423 8.91 16.80 2.58
C GLY A 423 9.37 15.73 3.56
N LEU A 424 9.64 14.52 3.06
CA LEU A 424 10.13 13.42 3.89
C LEU A 424 11.51 13.72 4.50
N LYS A 425 12.44 14.29 3.73
CA LYS A 425 13.75 14.73 4.24
C LYS A 425 13.59 15.71 5.41
N ARG A 426 12.73 16.71 5.24
CA ARG A 426 12.41 17.68 6.29
C ARG A 426 11.81 17.01 7.52
N LEU A 427 10.79 16.16 7.35
CA LEU A 427 10.14 15.44 8.44
C LEU A 427 11.14 14.58 9.24
N ARG A 428 12.01 13.83 8.56
CA ARG A 428 13.07 13.03 9.20
C ARG A 428 14.06 13.89 9.96
N SER A 429 14.49 15.02 9.38
CA SER A 429 15.41 15.96 10.04
C SER A 429 14.81 16.57 11.32
N ASN A 430 13.48 16.71 11.36
CA ASN A 430 12.75 17.20 12.52
C ASN A 430 12.27 16.07 13.46
N ASN A 431 12.93 14.90 13.41
CA ASN A 431 12.61 13.73 14.23
C ASN A 431 11.12 13.32 14.17
N TYR A 432 10.57 13.29 12.95
CA TYR A 432 9.18 12.94 12.66
C TYR A 432 8.13 13.86 13.31
N ARG A 433 8.52 15.10 13.65
CA ARG A 433 7.58 16.14 14.08
C ARG A 433 7.11 16.93 12.86
N PHE A 434 5.82 16.83 12.59
CA PHE A 434 5.16 17.56 11.52
C PHE A 434 5.13 19.07 11.79
N THR A 435 5.30 19.86 10.72
CA THR A 435 4.90 21.26 10.69
C THR A 435 3.40 21.37 10.97
N LYS A 436 2.98 22.40 11.71
CA LYS A 436 1.59 22.65 12.08
C LYS A 436 1.25 24.11 11.84
N SER A 437 0.21 24.36 11.04
CA SER A 437 -0.36 25.69 10.92
C SER A 437 -1.29 25.98 12.10
N ARG A 438 -1.53 27.26 12.35
CA ARG A 438 -2.51 27.69 13.36
C ARG A 438 -3.90 27.13 13.09
N GLU A 439 -4.33 27.15 11.83
CA GLU A 439 -5.65 26.64 11.41
C GLU A 439 -5.81 25.14 11.70
N MET A 440 -4.75 24.35 11.49
CA MET A 440 -4.75 22.93 11.83
C MET A 440 -4.85 22.68 13.35
N GLU A 441 -4.09 23.43 14.15
CA GLU A 441 -4.14 23.31 15.61
C GLU A 441 -5.51 23.74 16.15
N ASP A 442 -6.05 24.85 15.66
CA ASP A 442 -7.38 25.33 16.03
C ASP A 442 -8.46 24.31 15.65
N SER A 443 -8.40 23.75 14.43
CA SER A 443 -9.34 22.71 13.99
C SER A 443 -9.26 21.44 14.83
N LYS A 444 -8.05 21.01 15.19
CA LYS A 444 -7.83 19.86 16.06
C LYS A 444 -8.35 20.10 17.48
N ASN A 445 -8.04 21.25 18.06
CA ASN A 445 -8.47 21.63 19.40
C ASN A 445 -10.00 21.72 19.48
N ASN A 446 -10.64 22.35 18.49
CA ASN A 446 -12.09 22.41 18.38
C ASN A 446 -12.72 21.03 18.26
N TYR A 447 -12.14 20.15 17.42
CA TYR A 447 -12.60 18.77 17.31
C TYR A 447 -12.51 18.00 18.63
N ILE A 448 -11.39 18.12 19.35
CA ILE A 448 -11.21 17.44 20.65
C ILE A 448 -12.20 18.00 21.68
N LEU A 449 -12.37 19.32 21.75
CA LEU A 449 -13.29 19.97 22.68
C LEU A 449 -14.74 19.56 22.42
N ASN A 450 -15.16 19.49 21.15
CA ASN A 450 -16.51 19.07 20.77
C ASN A 450 -16.77 17.58 21.10
N ASN A 451 -15.74 16.73 21.02
CA ASN A 451 -15.85 15.33 21.47
C ASN A 451 -15.66 15.16 22.99
N GLN A 452 -15.37 16.23 23.74
CA GLN A 452 -15.27 16.26 25.20
C GLN A 452 -16.29 17.24 25.80
N PRO A 453 -17.61 17.03 25.60
CA PRO A 453 -18.62 18.03 25.93
C PRO A 453 -18.66 18.37 27.43
N VAL A 454 -18.38 17.42 28.33
CA VAL A 454 -18.26 17.72 29.78
C VAL A 454 -17.07 18.62 30.08
N ARG A 455 -15.92 18.40 29.42
CA ARG A 455 -14.74 19.26 29.60
C ARG A 455 -15.01 20.66 29.10
N ARG A 456 -15.64 20.76 27.92
CA ARG A 456 -16.02 22.04 27.32
C ARG A 456 -17.01 22.80 28.21
N PHE A 457 -18.03 22.11 28.72
CA PHE A 457 -18.96 22.66 29.72
C PHE A 457 -18.24 23.15 30.97
N VAL A 458 -17.32 22.38 31.55
CA VAL A 458 -16.55 22.83 32.72
C VAL A 458 -15.68 24.04 32.40
N LYS A 459 -15.03 24.05 31.24
CA LYS A 459 -14.14 25.15 30.83
C LYS A 459 -14.89 26.45 30.53
N GLU A 460 -16.07 26.36 29.92
CA GLU A 460 -16.84 27.53 29.46
C GLU A 460 -17.81 28.03 30.53
N CYS A 461 -18.36 27.14 31.37
CA CYS A 461 -19.43 27.51 32.29
C CYS A 461 -18.99 27.60 33.75
N PHE A 462 -17.81 27.10 34.15
CA PHE A 462 -17.41 27.13 35.57
C PHE A 462 -16.46 28.29 35.84
N GLU A 463 -16.74 29.01 36.92
CA GLU A 463 -15.86 30.04 37.46
C GLU A 463 -15.63 29.80 38.96
N LEU A 464 -14.40 30.00 39.46
CA LEU A 464 -14.10 29.82 40.88
C LEU A 464 -14.84 30.89 41.70
N ARG A 465 -15.72 30.46 42.61
CA ARG A 465 -16.45 31.35 43.51
C ARG A 465 -16.62 30.71 44.88
N ASN A 466 -16.04 31.33 45.90
CA ASN A 466 -16.12 30.82 47.26
C ASN A 466 -17.55 30.85 47.80
N GLY A 467 -17.95 29.76 48.46
CA GLY A 467 -19.25 29.64 49.14
C GLY A 467 -20.39 29.07 48.30
N SER A 468 -20.28 29.02 46.97
CA SER A 468 -21.31 28.43 46.11
C SER A 468 -21.33 26.89 46.20
N LYS A 469 -22.50 26.29 46.03
CA LYS A 469 -22.70 24.84 46.02
C LYS A 469 -23.77 24.48 45.00
N ILE A 470 -23.56 23.42 44.23
CA ILE A 470 -24.54 22.90 43.28
C ILE A 470 -24.60 21.37 43.32
N SER A 471 -25.80 20.79 43.26
CA SER A 471 -25.94 19.34 43.27
C SER A 471 -25.57 18.75 41.91
N PHE A 472 -25.01 17.53 41.89
CA PHE A 472 -24.71 16.84 40.62
C PHE A 472 -25.97 16.56 39.78
N ARG A 473 -27.17 16.59 40.39
CA ARG A 473 -28.42 16.48 39.65
C ARG A 473 -28.67 17.76 38.87
N ASP A 474 -28.65 18.90 39.54
CA ASP A 474 -29.01 20.19 38.95
C ASP A 474 -27.93 20.61 37.94
N LEU A 475 -26.67 20.38 38.26
CA LEU A 475 -25.55 20.58 37.31
C LEU A 475 -25.70 19.74 36.04
N ARG A 476 -26.26 18.53 36.15
CA ARG A 476 -26.52 17.66 34.98
C ARG A 476 -27.72 18.13 34.17
N GLU A 477 -28.74 18.70 34.81
CA GLU A 477 -29.87 19.34 34.13
C GLU A 477 -29.41 20.59 33.37
N LEU A 478 -28.56 21.42 33.99
CA LEU A 478 -27.88 22.55 33.36
C LEU A 478 -27.00 22.11 32.17
N TYR A 479 -26.21 21.05 32.35
CA TYR A 479 -25.42 20.47 31.27
C TYR A 479 -26.28 19.93 30.12
N ALA A 480 -27.42 19.29 30.40
CA ALA A 480 -28.35 18.83 29.38
C ALA A 480 -28.90 19.99 28.54
N LYS A 481 -29.21 21.12 29.20
CA LYS A 481 -29.65 22.34 28.53
C LYS A 481 -28.53 22.94 27.68
N TRP A 482 -27.32 23.04 28.23
CA TRP A 482 -26.14 23.54 27.53
C TRP A 482 -25.80 22.70 26.29
N LEU A 483 -25.93 21.36 26.36
CA LEU A 483 -25.78 20.48 25.22
C LEU A 483 -26.77 20.81 24.09
N GLN A 484 -28.03 21.08 24.43
CA GLN A 484 -29.06 21.46 23.45
C GLN A 484 -28.77 22.83 22.84
N GLU A 485 -28.40 23.83 23.65
CA GLU A 485 -28.08 25.19 23.21
C GLU A 485 -26.84 25.22 22.29
N ASN A 486 -25.89 24.29 22.47
CA ASN A 486 -24.69 24.18 21.64
C ASN A 486 -24.80 23.15 20.51
N GLU A 487 -25.98 22.55 20.30
CA GLU A 487 -26.22 21.50 19.30
C GLU A 487 -25.26 20.30 19.42
N LEU A 488 -24.87 19.95 20.65
CA LEU A 488 -23.94 18.85 20.94
C LEU A 488 -24.69 17.57 21.31
N ALA A 489 -24.26 16.44 20.77
CA ALA A 489 -24.76 15.13 21.16
C ALA A 489 -24.28 14.73 22.57
N ASP A 490 -25.15 14.10 23.35
CA ASP A 490 -24.85 13.67 24.72
C ASP A 490 -23.67 12.69 24.82
N ALA A 491 -23.45 11.85 23.80
CA ALA A 491 -22.40 10.82 23.80
C ALA A 491 -22.34 9.98 25.10
N GLY A 492 -23.50 9.74 25.73
CA GLY A 492 -23.65 9.00 26.99
C GLY A 492 -23.20 9.73 28.26
N THR A 493 -22.91 11.03 28.17
CA THR A 493 -22.37 11.83 29.29
C THR A 493 -23.42 12.27 30.30
N LEU A 494 -24.72 12.21 29.97
CA LEU A 494 -25.84 12.44 30.87
C LEU A 494 -26.11 11.25 31.80
N ASN A 495 -25.38 10.14 31.70
CA ASN A 495 -25.44 9.12 32.73
C ASN A 495 -24.92 9.67 34.07
N LYS A 496 -25.72 9.54 35.14
CA LYS A 496 -25.40 10.11 36.48
C LYS A 496 -23.99 9.76 36.99
N ARG A 497 -23.55 8.51 36.82
CA ARG A 497 -22.23 8.06 37.29
C ARG A 497 -21.11 8.60 36.40
N VAL A 498 -21.31 8.57 35.09
CA VAL A 498 -20.35 9.06 34.09
C VAL A 498 -20.17 10.58 34.23
N PHE A 499 -21.27 11.35 34.27
CA PHE A 499 -21.25 12.80 34.40
C PHE A 499 -20.48 13.25 35.64
N SER A 500 -20.87 12.76 36.81
CA SER A 500 -20.25 13.16 38.08
C SER A 500 -18.79 12.72 38.20
N GLY A 501 -18.40 11.60 37.58
CA GLY A 501 -16.99 11.20 37.47
C GLY A 501 -16.19 12.15 36.58
N LYS A 502 -16.71 12.46 35.38
CA LYS A 502 -16.04 13.35 34.41
C LYS A 502 -15.92 14.78 34.96
N VAL A 503 -16.98 15.37 35.52
CA VAL A 503 -16.93 16.72 36.10
C VAL A 503 -15.82 16.83 37.15
N LYS A 504 -15.68 15.84 38.04
CA LYS A 504 -14.63 15.86 39.06
C LYS A 504 -13.23 15.85 38.47
N ALA A 505 -13.01 14.99 37.47
CA ALA A 505 -11.74 14.89 36.77
C ALA A 505 -11.40 16.21 36.05
N GLU A 506 -12.36 16.76 35.30
CA GLU A 506 -12.14 17.99 34.54
C GLU A 506 -11.98 19.23 35.42
N VAL A 507 -12.67 19.32 36.56
CA VAL A 507 -12.43 20.38 37.54
C VAL A 507 -11.00 20.34 38.06
N SER A 508 -10.50 19.15 38.42
CA SER A 508 -9.11 18.97 38.86
C SER A 508 -8.12 19.36 37.76
N ASN A 509 -8.38 18.94 36.52
CA ASN A 509 -7.52 19.23 35.37
C ASN A 509 -7.51 20.71 34.95
N ILE A 510 -8.64 21.42 35.03
CA ILE A 510 -8.79 22.79 34.52
C ILE A 510 -8.39 23.81 35.58
N PHE A 511 -8.81 23.62 36.82
CA PHE A 511 -8.60 24.58 37.90
C PHE A 511 -7.41 24.24 38.80
N ASN A 512 -6.69 23.14 38.53
CA ASN A 512 -5.59 22.63 39.36
C ASN A 512 -5.97 22.52 40.86
N THR A 513 -7.23 22.17 41.15
CA THR A 513 -7.74 21.99 42.52
C THR A 513 -8.69 20.81 42.57
N ASP A 514 -8.62 20.04 43.66
CA ASP A 514 -9.58 18.97 43.87
C ASP A 514 -10.99 19.53 44.10
N PRO A 515 -12.02 18.92 43.47
CA PRO A 515 -13.40 19.36 43.63
C PRO A 515 -13.87 19.12 45.07
N ILE A 516 -14.36 20.18 45.73
CA ILE A 516 -14.91 20.07 47.08
C ILE A 516 -16.29 19.39 46.99
N ILE A 517 -16.36 18.13 47.43
CA ILE A 517 -17.61 17.36 47.40
C ILE A 517 -18.42 17.61 48.67
N VAL A 518 -19.64 18.11 48.50
CA VAL A 518 -20.55 18.43 49.60
C VAL A 518 -21.78 17.53 49.60
N ASN A 519 -22.28 17.22 50.80
CA ASN A 519 -23.61 16.63 50.98
C ASN A 519 -24.63 17.76 51.07
N MET A 520 -25.66 17.69 50.23
CA MET A 520 -26.76 18.63 50.15
C MET A 520 -28.04 18.01 50.70
N HIS A 521 -29.04 18.85 50.94
CA HIS A 521 -30.33 18.45 51.51
C HIS A 521 -30.96 17.27 50.73
N GLY A 522 -31.47 16.27 51.45
CA GLY A 522 -32.01 15.04 50.84
C GLY A 522 -30.95 14.03 50.37
N HIS A 523 -29.78 13.96 51.03
CA HIS A 523 -28.68 13.02 50.74
C HIS A 523 -28.11 13.10 49.31
N ARG A 524 -28.21 14.27 48.67
CA ARG A 524 -27.63 14.50 47.34
C ARG A 524 -26.18 14.91 47.46
N LYS A 525 -25.31 14.42 46.57
CA LYS A 525 -23.92 14.88 46.46
C LYS A 525 -23.84 16.03 45.46
N GLY A 526 -23.00 17.00 45.74
CA GLY A 526 -22.73 18.16 44.89
C GLY A 526 -21.26 18.56 44.88
N VAL A 527 -20.96 19.61 44.13
CA VAL A 527 -19.65 20.28 44.11
C VAL A 527 -19.80 21.70 44.67
N ALA A 528 -18.77 22.17 45.37
CA ALA A 528 -18.72 23.51 45.95
C ALA A 528 -17.53 24.31 45.41
N GLY A 529 -17.63 25.64 45.47
CA GLY A 529 -16.54 26.54 45.08
C GLY A 529 -16.58 27.00 43.62
N PHE A 530 -17.66 26.71 42.90
CA PHE A 530 -17.82 27.07 41.49
C PHE A 530 -19.15 27.77 41.25
N HIS A 531 -19.12 28.90 40.55
CA HIS A 531 -20.27 29.52 39.94
C HIS A 531 -20.45 28.92 38.54
N ILE A 532 -21.71 28.70 38.12
CA ILE A 532 -22.04 28.08 36.84
C ILE A 532 -22.83 29.09 36.00
N SER A 533 -22.25 29.56 34.89
CA SER A 533 -22.87 30.51 33.97
C SER A 533 -23.28 29.81 32.67
N ILE A 534 -24.55 29.91 32.29
CA ILE A 534 -25.08 29.44 31.01
C ILE A 534 -25.87 30.60 30.38
N GLU A 535 -25.63 30.90 29.11
CA GLU A 535 -26.38 31.96 28.41
C GLU A 535 -27.88 31.63 28.42
N GLY A 536 -28.69 32.50 29.05
CA GLY A 536 -30.14 32.34 29.10
C GLY A 536 -30.71 31.56 30.29
N GLY A 537 -29.98 31.42 31.39
CA GLY A 537 -30.55 30.99 32.67
C GLY A 537 -29.56 31.03 33.81
N GLU A 538 -29.64 32.07 34.64
CA GLU A 538 -28.99 32.04 35.96
C GLU A 538 -29.56 30.86 36.77
N ALA A 539 -28.69 29.98 37.24
CA ALA A 539 -29.08 29.00 38.24
C ALA A 539 -29.28 29.74 39.57
N ASP A 540 -30.54 30.06 39.85
CA ASP A 540 -30.97 30.77 41.05
C ASP A 540 -30.44 30.06 42.31
N GLU A 541 -29.70 30.83 43.12
CA GLU A 541 -28.98 30.37 44.30
C GLU A 541 -29.97 29.77 45.33
N ARG A 542 -29.74 28.52 45.77
CA ARG A 542 -30.39 27.94 46.96
C ARG A 542 -29.40 27.29 47.90
#